data_AF-A6MZT4-F1
#
_entry.id   AF-A6MZT4-F1
#
_cell.length_a   1.000
_cell.length_b   1.000
_cell.length_c   1.000
_cell.angle_alpha   90.00
_cell.angle_beta   90.00
_cell.angle_gamma   90.00
#
_symmetry.space_group_name_H-M   'P 1'
#
loop_
_entity.id
_entity.type
_entity.pdbx_description
1 polymer ?
#
loop_
_entity_poly.entity_id
_entity_poly.type
_entity_poly.pdbx_seq_one_letter_code
_entity_poly.pdbx_strand_id
1 'polypeptide(L)'
;DITPMGGFPHYGVVKGDYLMIKGCCVGPKKRVVTLRQSLLKQTSRLALEEIKLKFIDTSSKFGHGRFQTTDEKQRFFGKLKA
;
A
#
# COMPACT_ATOMS: atom_id res chain seq x y z
N ASP A 1 -5.64 6.54 -4.92
CA ASP A 1 -4.24 6.19 -5.18
C ASP A 1 -3.77 5.30 -4.03
N ILE A 2 -2.95 4.29 -4.31
CA ILE A 2 -2.36 3.41 -3.29
C ILE A 2 -1.13 4.04 -2.64
N THR A 3 -0.51 5.01 -3.33
CA THR A 3 0.70 5.67 -2.87
C THR A 3 0.43 6.42 -1.56
N PRO A 4 1.15 6.11 -0.47
CA PRO A 4 1.02 6.84 0.79
C PRO A 4 1.32 8.33 0.62
N MET A 5 0.80 9.17 1.52
CA MET A 5 1.19 10.57 1.55
C MET A 5 2.72 10.71 1.65
N GLY A 6 3.33 11.43 0.70
CA GLY A 6 4.79 11.58 0.59
C GLY A 6 5.51 10.44 -0.12
N GLY A 7 4.79 9.42 -0.61
CA GLY A 7 5.35 8.29 -1.35
C GLY A 7 5.76 7.11 -0.49
N PHE A 8 6.03 5.98 -1.13
CA PHE A 8 6.62 4.82 -0.46
C PHE A 8 8.08 5.09 -0.10
N PRO A 9 8.50 4.93 1.16
CA PRO A 9 9.89 5.24 1.56
C PRO A 9 10.89 4.39 0.78
N HIS A 10 11.90 5.03 0.19
CA HIS A 10 12.92 4.42 -0.69
C HIS A 10 12.39 3.79 -1.99
N TYR A 11 11.12 4.00 -2.37
CA TYR A 11 10.58 3.58 -3.67
C TYR A 11 10.12 4.80 -4.49
N GLY A 12 9.11 5.53 -4.01
CA GLY A 12 8.48 6.64 -4.72
C GLY A 12 6.97 6.44 -4.91
N VAL A 13 6.45 6.99 -6.00
CA VAL A 13 5.03 6.96 -6.38
C VAL A 13 4.76 5.80 -7.33
N VAL A 14 3.67 5.07 -7.11
CA VAL A 14 3.20 4.00 -8.01
C VAL A 14 2.22 4.62 -9.00
N LYS A 15 2.61 4.70 -10.28
CA LYS A 15 1.76 5.27 -11.35
C LYS A 15 1.14 4.22 -12.27
N GLY A 16 1.71 3.01 -12.32
CA GLY A 16 1.21 1.92 -13.14
C GLY A 16 0.31 0.96 -12.36
N ASP A 17 -0.09 -0.11 -13.02
CA ASP A 17 -0.86 -1.19 -12.41
C ASP A 17 -0.06 -1.89 -11.31
N TYR A 18 -0.75 -2.35 -10.28
CA TYR A 18 -0.14 -2.98 -9.12
C TYR A 18 -0.96 -4.16 -8.61
N LEU A 19 -0.27 -5.05 -7.89
CA LEU A 19 -0.88 -6.14 -7.13
C LEU A 19 -0.62 -5.90 -5.64
N MET A 20 -1.64 -6.10 -4.81
CA MET A 20 -1.50 -6.08 -3.35
C MET A 20 -1.49 -7.52 -2.82
N ILE A 21 -0.35 -7.93 -2.25
CA ILE A 21 -0.14 -9.31 -1.76
C ILE A 21 -0.33 -9.32 -0.24
N LYS A 22 -0.92 -10.40 0.28
CA LYS A 22 -1.03 -10.64 1.73
C LYS A 22 0.37 -10.90 2.32
N GLY A 23 0.78 -10.10 3.30
CA GLY A 23 2.05 -10.27 4.02
C GLY A 23 3.23 -9.56 3.36
N CYS A 24 4.45 -10.13 3.49
CA CYS A 24 5.68 -9.59 2.93
C CYS A 24 6.25 -10.49 1.82
N CYS A 25 7.14 -9.94 0.99
CA CYS A 25 7.86 -10.67 -0.06
C CYS A 25 9.37 -10.51 0.11
N VAL A 26 10.13 -11.34 -0.60
CA VAL A 26 11.59 -11.40 -0.46
C VAL A 26 12.29 -10.19 -1.08
N GLY A 27 13.11 -9.52 -0.29
CA GLY A 27 14.04 -8.49 -0.75
C GLY A 27 13.69 -7.05 -0.38
N PRO A 28 14.61 -6.11 -0.67
CA PRO A 28 14.40 -4.71 -0.45
C PRO A 28 13.44 -4.13 -1.50
N LYS A 29 12.92 -2.94 -1.18
CA LYS A 29 12.11 -2.13 -2.10
C LYS A 29 12.89 -1.89 -3.40
N LYS A 30 12.18 -1.81 -4.54
CA LYS A 30 12.72 -1.70 -5.92
C LYS A 30 13.30 -3.00 -6.51
N ARG A 31 13.45 -4.09 -5.76
CA ARG A 31 13.86 -5.37 -6.34
C ARG A 31 12.78 -5.90 -7.29
N VAL A 32 13.19 -6.32 -8.48
CA VAL A 32 12.30 -7.01 -9.42
C VAL A 32 11.93 -8.38 -8.86
N VAL A 33 10.64 -8.72 -8.91
CA VAL A 33 10.10 -9.99 -8.41
C VAL A 33 9.34 -10.67 -9.55
N THR A 34 9.69 -11.93 -9.84
CA THR A 34 8.95 -12.77 -10.79
C THR A 34 7.85 -13.53 -10.07
N LEU A 35 6.59 -13.26 -10.43
CA LEU A 35 5.44 -13.99 -9.88
C LEU A 35 5.17 -15.24 -10.72
N ARG A 36 5.02 -16.41 -10.06
CA ARG A 36 4.66 -17.67 -10.71
C ARG A 36 3.35 -18.18 -10.13
N GLN A 37 2.50 -18.75 -10.98
CA GLN A 37 1.34 -19.51 -10.53
C GLN A 37 1.78 -20.74 -9.69
N SER A 38 0.88 -21.20 -8.81
CA SER A 38 1.09 -22.43 -8.06
C SER A 38 1.11 -23.63 -9.00
N LEU A 39 2.00 -24.59 -8.75
CA LEU A 39 2.11 -25.82 -9.56
C LEU A 39 0.85 -26.69 -9.46
N LEU A 40 0.21 -26.69 -8.30
CA LEU A 40 -1.00 -27.46 -8.01
C LEU A 40 -2.14 -26.50 -7.67
N LYS A 41 -3.38 -26.90 -8.00
CA LYS A 41 -4.59 -26.13 -7.67
C LYS A 41 -4.71 -25.98 -6.16
N GLN A 42 -4.90 -24.75 -5.70
CA GLN A 42 -5.11 -24.46 -4.29
C GLN A 42 -6.59 -24.72 -3.94
N THR A 43 -6.85 -25.69 -3.05
CA THR A 43 -8.22 -26.10 -2.66
C THR A 43 -8.53 -25.82 -1.18
N SER A 44 -7.57 -25.26 -0.44
CA SER A 44 -7.76 -24.97 0.98
C SER A 44 -8.79 -23.86 1.19
N ARG A 45 -9.53 -23.90 2.31
CA ARG A 45 -10.53 -22.88 2.65
C ARG A 45 -9.95 -21.45 2.67
N LEU A 46 -8.70 -21.31 3.11
CA LEU A 46 -7.98 -20.04 3.11
C LEU A 46 -7.66 -19.53 1.70
N ALA A 47 -7.44 -20.43 0.74
CA ALA A 47 -7.15 -20.05 -0.65
C ALA A 47 -8.42 -19.71 -1.44
N LEU A 48 -9.58 -20.22 -1.02
CA LEU A 48 -10.88 -19.99 -1.65
C LEU A 48 -11.70 -18.87 -0.98
N GLU A 49 -11.11 -18.16 -0.02
CA GLU A 49 -11.78 -17.07 0.70
C GLU A 49 -12.06 -15.88 -0.24
N GLU A 50 -13.29 -15.37 -0.21
CA GLU A 50 -13.65 -14.16 -0.95
C GLU A 50 -13.13 -12.91 -0.21
N ILE A 51 -12.23 -12.16 -0.84
CA ILE A 51 -11.58 -11.00 -0.21
C ILE A 51 -12.41 -9.73 -0.44
N LYS A 52 -13.07 -9.23 0.61
CA LYS A 52 -13.76 -7.93 0.64
C LYS A 52 -13.00 -6.95 1.52
N LEU A 53 -12.29 -6.01 0.90
CA LEU A 53 -11.52 -4.97 1.61
C LEU A 53 -12.44 -3.81 2.01
N LYS A 54 -12.36 -3.39 3.28
CA LYS A 54 -13.10 -2.21 3.79
C LYS A 54 -12.25 -0.95 3.82
N PHE A 55 -10.96 -1.10 4.15
CA PHE A 55 -10.05 0.02 4.35
C PHE A 55 -8.65 -0.34 3.88
N ILE A 56 -7.99 0.62 3.23
CA ILE A 56 -6.59 0.57 2.85
C ILE A 56 -5.95 1.86 3.37
N ASP A 57 -4.87 1.71 4.14
CA ASP A 57 -4.19 2.84 4.74
C ASP A 57 -3.26 3.54 3.73
N THR A 58 -3.54 4.81 3.49
CA THR A 58 -2.79 5.72 2.60
C THR A 58 -2.03 6.79 3.39
N SER A 59 -2.01 6.67 4.73
CA SER A 59 -1.21 7.56 5.57
C SER A 59 0.28 7.43 5.32
N SER A 60 1.00 8.53 5.54
CA SER A 60 2.46 8.60 5.40
C SER A 60 3.16 7.47 6.15
N LYS A 61 4.13 6.85 5.49
CA LYS A 61 5.04 5.84 6.08
C LYS A 61 6.40 6.43 6.47
N PHE A 62 6.56 7.74 6.37
CA PHE A 62 7.65 8.46 6.99
C PHE A 62 7.21 8.88 8.40
N GLY A 63 7.87 8.33 9.42
CA GLY A 63 7.50 8.53 10.82
C GLY A 63 6.12 7.92 11.15
N HIS A 64 5.35 8.60 11.99
CA HIS A 64 4.01 8.17 12.40
C HIS A 64 2.94 8.88 11.56
N GLY A 65 2.30 8.16 10.64
CA GLY A 65 1.24 8.68 9.78
C GLY A 65 -0.07 8.94 10.55
N ARG A 66 -0.65 10.14 10.40
CA ARG A 66 -1.91 10.54 11.05
C ARG A 66 -3.07 10.82 10.09
N PHE A 67 -2.78 11.28 8.88
CA PHE A 67 -3.78 11.70 7.90
C PHE A 67 -3.74 10.76 6.69
N GLN A 68 -4.89 10.46 6.10
CA GLN A 68 -5.00 9.65 4.90
C GLN A 68 -4.81 10.50 3.64
N THR A 69 -5.36 11.72 3.66
CA THR A 69 -5.33 12.63 2.51
C THR A 69 -4.68 13.96 2.85
N THR A 70 -4.17 14.65 1.82
CA THR A 70 -3.63 16.01 1.95
C THR A 70 -4.69 16.99 2.43
N ASP A 71 -5.94 16.78 2.02
CA ASP A 71 -7.06 17.64 2.35
C ASP A 71 -7.43 17.49 3.84
N GLU A 72 -7.42 16.28 4.39
CA GLU A 72 -7.57 16.05 5.83
C GLU A 72 -6.50 16.79 6.63
N LYS A 73 -5.24 16.71 6.18
CA LYS A 73 -4.12 17.39 6.83
C LYS A 73 -4.29 18.91 6.80
N GLN A 74 -4.66 19.47 5.64
CA GLN A 74 -4.89 20.91 5.49
C GLN A 74 -6.06 21.41 6.33
N ARG A 75 -7.18 20.68 6.35
CA ARG A 75 -8.34 21.00 7.19
C ARG A 75 -8.00 20.96 8.68
N PHE A 76 -7.19 19.99 9.10
CA PHE A 76 -6.79 19.85 10.50
C PHE A 76 -5.90 21.01 10.97
N PHE A 77 -4.90 21.40 10.17
CA PHE A 77 -3.96 22.46 10.55
C PHE A 77 -4.47 23.88 10.27
N GLY A 78 -5.43 24.04 9.37
CA GLY A 78 -5.99 25.35 9.03
C GLY A 78 -4.98 26.26 8.34
N LYS A 79 -5.08 27.57 8.59
CA LYS A 79 -4.15 28.56 8.03
C LYS A 79 -2.81 28.47 8.75
N LEU A 80 -1.78 28.07 8.02
CA LEU A 80 -0.40 28.03 8.49
C LEU A 80 0.34 29.30 8.08
N LYS A 81 1.36 29.68 8.87
CA LYS A 81 2.34 30.69 8.45
C LYS A 81 3.20 30.07 7.34
N ALA A 82 3.38 30.80 6.24
CA ALA A 82 4.29 30.43 5.16
C ALA A 82 5.75 30.44 5.63
#